data_AF-A0AB38UMQ5-F1
#
_entry.id   AF-A0AB38UMQ5-F1
#
_cell.length_a   1.000
_cell.length_b   1.000
_cell.length_c   1.000
_cell.angle_alpha   90.00
_cell.angle_beta   90.00
_cell.angle_gamma   90.00
#
_symmetry.space_group_name_H-M   'P 1'
#
loop_
_entity.id
_entity.type
_entity.pdbx_description
1 polymer ?
#
loop_
_entity_poly.entity_id
_entity_poly.type
_entity_poly.pdbx_seq_one_letter_code
_entity_poly.pdbx_strand_id
1 'polypeptide(L)'
;MSRLADRAVAAFGTALLPPEHGGPAPAQFVERVGRYVEQLPATQRLAVRAGVLSLAAASYLTTGRSLPRLEPADRARVLGRVAAVGPDMGAAVEGLKAIVLLANGADAYADELLAGAQGHDPARPDAALTITSSTDSPSVVTTDVVIVGSGAGGAMAARTLAQAGVGVVVLEEGRRWTVEEFRTTHPIDRYAGLYRGAGATIALGRPSVVLPMGRAVGGTTVVNSGTCFRPLDAVQRRWRDEFGLDLADPDRLAHHLDEVERTLQVSPVPLDIMGRNGNLLLDAATALGWRAAPIPRNAPGCGGCCQCAIGCPRNAKFGVHLNALPQACTAGARIVSRARVERVLHEHGRTRGVRARRPDGTAIDVLADTVVVAAGATETPMLLWRSGLGDHHRLGRNLALHPATMLAGRFDDDVYAWRGVLQSAAVHEFHESDGVLIEATATPPGMGSMVFPGYGVELLGWLDRAPRVATFGAMVADQGVGSVRSVRGEALVRYDIARADIAKLRVAMEAIGRLLFEAGAAEVLTGLPGATTVTSLPELQEAVRRNDPASLHLAAFHPTGTAAAGADPQICPVDPTGRLRGVDGVWVADASILPSCAEVNPQVSIMALALAVADNIAGAYR
;
A
#
# COMPACT_ATOMS: atom_id res chain seq x y z
N MET A 1 -26.01 -20.00 10.14
CA MET A 1 -25.80 -18.65 9.56
C MET A 1 -25.10 -18.65 8.19
N SER A 2 -24.31 -19.68 7.81
CA SER A 2 -23.59 -19.71 6.50
C SER A 2 -24.52 -19.67 5.28
N ARG A 3 -25.49 -20.59 5.17
CA ARG A 3 -26.38 -20.68 3.99
C ARG A 3 -27.16 -19.40 3.65
N LEU A 4 -27.51 -18.59 4.65
CA LEU A 4 -28.22 -17.32 4.43
C LEU A 4 -27.27 -16.25 3.87
N ALA A 5 -26.06 -16.16 4.43
CA ALA A 5 -25.02 -15.27 3.94
C ALA A 5 -24.59 -15.65 2.52
N ASP A 6 -24.42 -16.94 2.22
CA ASP A 6 -24.06 -17.41 0.88
C ASP A 6 -25.12 -17.03 -0.16
N ARG A 7 -26.41 -17.18 0.19
CA ARG A 7 -27.51 -16.71 -0.68
C ARG A 7 -27.50 -15.20 -0.88
N ALA A 8 -27.14 -14.43 0.13
CA ALA A 8 -27.05 -12.96 0.03
C ALA A 8 -25.85 -12.52 -0.82
N VAL A 9 -24.70 -13.17 -0.67
CA VAL A 9 -23.52 -12.94 -1.53
C VAL A 9 -23.85 -13.28 -2.98
N ALA A 10 -24.48 -14.45 -3.22
CA ALA A 10 -24.93 -14.83 -4.56
C ALA A 10 -25.88 -13.79 -5.15
N ALA A 11 -26.87 -13.34 -4.37
CA ALA A 11 -27.84 -12.33 -4.81
C ALA A 11 -27.19 -10.98 -5.15
N PHE A 12 -26.24 -10.53 -4.34
CA PHE A 12 -25.49 -9.31 -4.62
C PHE A 12 -24.61 -9.48 -5.87
N GLY A 13 -23.91 -10.61 -6.00
CA GLY A 13 -23.09 -10.93 -7.16
C GLY A 13 -23.89 -10.95 -8.46
N THR A 14 -25.07 -11.57 -8.49
CA THR A 14 -25.94 -11.61 -9.68
C THR A 14 -26.61 -10.27 -10.01
N ALA A 15 -26.67 -9.36 -9.05
CA ALA A 15 -27.09 -7.98 -9.31
C ALA A 15 -25.94 -7.13 -9.85
N LEU A 16 -24.72 -7.36 -9.35
CA LEU A 16 -23.53 -6.64 -9.76
C LEU A 16 -23.03 -7.06 -11.14
N LEU A 17 -23.00 -8.38 -11.40
CA LEU A 17 -22.49 -9.02 -12.61
C LEU A 17 -23.48 -10.12 -13.06
N PRO A 18 -24.56 -9.76 -13.77
CA PRO A 18 -25.66 -10.66 -14.09
C PRO A 18 -25.20 -11.81 -15.01
N PRO A 19 -25.44 -13.08 -14.63
CA PRO A 19 -25.10 -14.23 -15.47
C PRO A 19 -25.83 -14.24 -16.81
N GLU A 20 -27.00 -13.58 -16.88
CA GLU A 20 -27.79 -13.41 -18.10
C GLU A 20 -27.04 -12.62 -19.19
N HIS A 21 -25.98 -11.89 -18.81
CA HIS A 21 -25.15 -11.08 -19.70
C HIS A 21 -23.67 -11.48 -19.67
N GLY A 22 -23.37 -12.74 -19.34
CA GLY A 22 -21.98 -13.25 -19.32
C GLY A 22 -21.27 -13.09 -17.98
N GLY A 23 -21.98 -12.65 -16.94
CA GLY A 23 -21.47 -12.71 -15.57
C GLY A 23 -21.29 -14.15 -15.06
N PRO A 24 -20.50 -14.36 -13.99
CA PRO A 24 -20.34 -15.67 -13.35
C PRO A 24 -21.64 -16.24 -12.80
N ALA A 25 -21.73 -17.57 -12.74
CA ALA A 25 -22.85 -18.25 -12.11
C ALA A 25 -22.91 -17.93 -10.60
N PRO A 26 -24.10 -17.93 -9.97
CA PRO A 26 -24.24 -17.59 -8.54
C PRO A 26 -23.37 -18.43 -7.60
N ALA A 27 -23.21 -19.73 -7.90
CA ALA A 27 -22.36 -20.62 -7.12
C ALA A 27 -20.87 -20.26 -7.22
N GLN A 28 -20.41 -19.89 -8.42
CA GLN A 28 -19.03 -19.42 -8.64
C GLN A 28 -18.76 -18.14 -7.87
N PHE A 29 -19.72 -17.20 -7.81
CA PHE A 29 -19.60 -15.99 -6.99
C PHE A 29 -19.38 -16.29 -5.52
N VAL A 30 -20.16 -17.20 -4.95
CA VAL A 30 -20.04 -17.58 -3.53
C VAL A 30 -18.67 -18.18 -3.25
N GLU A 31 -18.16 -19.03 -4.13
CA GLU A 31 -16.82 -19.59 -4.01
C GLU A 31 -15.73 -18.52 -4.09
N ARG A 32 -15.74 -17.71 -5.16
CA ARG A 32 -14.75 -16.65 -5.42
C ARG A 32 -14.67 -15.66 -4.26
N VAL A 33 -15.82 -15.11 -3.86
CA VAL A 33 -15.91 -14.12 -2.78
C VAL A 33 -15.64 -14.77 -1.42
N GLY A 34 -16.12 -16.00 -1.21
CA GLY A 34 -15.87 -16.79 0.00
C GLY A 34 -14.38 -16.97 0.27
N ARG A 35 -13.60 -17.36 -0.75
CA ARG A 35 -12.13 -17.53 -0.68
C ARG A 35 -11.44 -16.30 -0.07
N TYR A 36 -11.85 -15.09 -0.45
CA TYR A 36 -11.29 -13.86 0.10
C TYR A 36 -11.89 -13.46 1.45
N VAL A 37 -13.22 -13.49 1.59
CA VAL A 37 -13.92 -13.04 2.80
C VAL A 37 -13.56 -13.88 4.03
N GLU A 38 -13.22 -15.16 3.84
CA GLU A 38 -12.73 -16.04 4.92
C GLU A 38 -11.35 -15.68 5.45
N GLN A 39 -10.57 -14.90 4.69
CA GLN A 39 -9.24 -14.42 5.08
C GLN A 39 -9.30 -13.04 5.75
N LEU A 40 -10.43 -12.32 5.64
CA LEU A 40 -10.63 -11.05 6.32
C LEU A 40 -10.67 -11.22 7.85
N PRO A 41 -10.22 -10.20 8.61
CA PRO A 41 -10.46 -10.08 10.05
C PRO A 41 -11.93 -10.35 10.40
N ALA A 42 -12.18 -10.97 11.56
CA ALA A 42 -13.52 -11.41 11.96
C ALA A 42 -14.56 -10.28 11.97
N THR A 43 -14.16 -9.08 12.41
CA THR A 43 -15.00 -7.87 12.43
C THR A 43 -15.39 -7.42 11.02
N GLN A 44 -14.43 -7.39 10.09
CA GLN A 44 -14.67 -7.02 8.70
C GLN A 44 -15.50 -8.08 7.98
N ARG A 45 -15.25 -9.36 8.23
CA ARG A 45 -16.05 -10.47 7.71
C ARG A 45 -17.51 -10.37 8.14
N LEU A 46 -17.76 -10.02 9.41
CA LEU A 46 -19.11 -9.78 9.92
C LEU A 46 -19.75 -8.57 9.24
N ALA A 47 -19.00 -7.47 9.06
CA ALA A 47 -19.49 -6.28 8.38
C ALA A 47 -19.90 -6.55 6.92
N VAL A 48 -19.07 -7.30 6.17
CA VAL A 48 -19.39 -7.71 4.79
C VAL A 48 -20.66 -8.55 4.74
N ARG A 49 -20.77 -9.56 5.61
CA ARG A 49 -21.96 -10.43 5.70
C ARG A 49 -23.23 -9.66 6.07
N ALA A 50 -23.12 -8.73 7.02
CA ALA A 50 -24.23 -7.85 7.40
C ALA A 50 -24.65 -6.94 6.24
N GLY A 51 -23.68 -6.32 5.54
CA GLY A 51 -23.93 -5.43 4.42
C GLY A 51 -24.69 -6.11 3.26
N VAL A 52 -24.26 -7.31 2.84
CA VAL A 52 -24.97 -8.05 1.77
C VAL A 52 -26.37 -8.49 2.19
N LEU A 53 -26.59 -8.83 3.47
CA LEU A 53 -27.91 -9.15 4.00
C LEU A 53 -28.83 -7.93 4.02
N SER A 54 -28.31 -6.77 4.42
CA SER A 54 -29.04 -5.51 4.39
C SER A 54 -29.47 -5.12 2.97
N LEU A 55 -28.62 -5.35 1.96
CA LEU A 55 -28.99 -5.13 0.55
C LEU A 55 -30.08 -6.09 0.08
N ALA A 56 -30.00 -7.37 0.44
CA ALA A 56 -31.03 -8.34 0.12
C ALA A 56 -32.39 -7.97 0.76
N ALA A 57 -32.38 -7.46 2.00
CA ALA A 57 -33.57 -6.96 2.67
C ALA A 57 -34.13 -5.69 2.00
N ALA A 58 -33.26 -4.74 1.65
CA ALA A 58 -33.64 -3.51 0.95
C ALA A 58 -34.33 -3.80 -0.38
N SER A 59 -33.85 -4.79 -1.14
CA SER A 59 -34.52 -5.27 -2.36
C SER A 59 -35.95 -5.70 -2.09
N TYR A 60 -36.18 -6.55 -1.08
CA TYR A 60 -37.50 -7.06 -0.77
C TYR A 60 -38.45 -5.95 -0.31
N LEU A 61 -37.97 -5.05 0.54
CA LEU A 61 -38.76 -3.92 1.06
C LEU A 61 -39.14 -2.92 -0.03
N THR A 62 -38.28 -2.71 -1.03
CA THR A 62 -38.51 -1.71 -2.09
C THR A 62 -39.23 -2.25 -3.32
N THR A 63 -39.18 -3.57 -3.56
CA THR A 63 -39.74 -4.18 -4.79
C THR A 63 -40.76 -5.30 -4.53
N GLY A 64 -40.93 -5.75 -3.29
CA GLY A 64 -41.73 -6.93 -2.94
C GLY A 64 -41.12 -8.26 -3.41
N ARG A 65 -39.92 -8.26 -4.00
CA ARG A 65 -39.23 -9.44 -4.52
C ARG A 65 -37.78 -9.47 -4.04
N SER A 66 -37.23 -10.67 -3.91
CA SER A 66 -35.81 -10.84 -3.65
C SER A 66 -34.99 -10.45 -4.87
N LEU A 67 -33.78 -9.93 -4.65
CA LEU A 67 -32.89 -9.41 -5.69
C LEU A 67 -32.69 -10.39 -6.87
N PRO A 68 -32.50 -11.72 -6.67
CA PRO A 68 -32.35 -12.66 -7.79
C PRO A 68 -33.61 -12.88 -8.63
N ARG A 69 -34.80 -12.53 -8.13
CA ARG A 69 -36.09 -12.69 -8.84
C ARG A 69 -36.48 -11.46 -9.66
N LEU A 70 -35.64 -10.43 -9.64
CA LEU A 70 -35.79 -9.23 -10.46
C LEU A 70 -35.10 -9.44 -11.81
N GLU A 71 -35.55 -8.73 -12.83
CA GLU A 71 -34.84 -8.62 -14.10
C GLU A 71 -33.48 -7.89 -13.89
N PRO A 72 -32.45 -8.16 -14.71
CA PRO A 72 -31.11 -7.58 -14.53
C PRO A 72 -31.11 -6.05 -14.39
N ALA A 73 -31.91 -5.35 -15.18
CA ALA A 73 -32.03 -3.89 -15.11
C ALA A 73 -32.62 -3.40 -13.77
N ASP A 74 -33.58 -4.15 -13.20
CA ASP A 74 -34.18 -3.83 -11.91
C ASP A 74 -33.22 -4.12 -10.76
N ARG A 75 -32.39 -5.16 -10.86
CA ARG A 75 -31.33 -5.45 -9.87
C ARG A 75 -30.35 -4.29 -9.77
N ALA A 76 -29.83 -3.82 -10.91
CA ALA A 76 -28.91 -2.69 -10.97
C ALA A 76 -29.56 -1.41 -10.41
N ARG A 77 -30.84 -1.18 -10.73
CA ARG A 77 -31.61 -0.04 -10.21
C ARG A 77 -31.78 -0.08 -8.69
N VAL A 78 -31.97 -1.26 -8.10
CA VAL A 78 -32.02 -1.40 -6.63
C VAL A 78 -30.68 -1.02 -6.01
N LEU A 79 -29.56 -1.52 -6.55
CA LEU A 79 -28.23 -1.15 -6.04
C LEU A 79 -27.98 0.35 -6.13
N GLY A 80 -28.27 0.96 -7.29
CA GLY A 80 -28.14 2.40 -7.48
C GLY A 80 -29.02 3.23 -6.56
N ARG A 81 -30.27 2.80 -6.31
CA ARG A 81 -31.15 3.47 -5.35
C ARG A 81 -30.64 3.39 -3.92
N VAL A 82 -30.13 2.23 -3.49
CA VAL A 82 -29.57 2.08 -2.14
C VAL A 82 -28.31 2.93 -1.99
N ALA A 83 -27.44 2.94 -3.00
CA ALA A 83 -26.24 3.79 -3.00
C ALA A 83 -26.59 5.29 -2.96
N ALA A 84 -27.71 5.69 -3.57
CA ALA A 84 -28.18 7.08 -3.59
C ALA A 84 -28.93 7.53 -2.32
N VAL A 85 -29.21 6.65 -1.34
CA VAL A 85 -29.90 7.02 -0.08
C VAL A 85 -29.10 8.05 0.72
N GLY A 86 -27.76 7.98 0.65
CA GLY A 86 -26.86 8.89 1.32
C GLY A 86 -25.40 8.47 1.17
N PRO A 87 -24.45 9.35 1.50
CA PRO A 87 -23.03 9.13 1.27
C PRO A 87 -22.50 7.86 1.97
N ASP A 88 -22.94 7.60 3.20
CA ASP A 88 -22.52 6.43 3.96
C ASP A 88 -23.01 5.12 3.35
N MET A 89 -24.26 5.10 2.86
CA MET A 89 -24.83 3.94 2.17
C MET A 89 -24.16 3.71 0.81
N GLY A 90 -23.88 4.79 0.07
CA GLY A 90 -23.10 4.73 -1.18
C GLY A 90 -21.71 4.14 -0.96
N ALA A 91 -20.97 4.64 0.03
CA ALA A 91 -19.66 4.13 0.39
C ALA A 91 -19.70 2.65 0.81
N ALA A 92 -20.76 2.22 1.53
CA ALA A 92 -20.94 0.82 1.90
C ALA A 92 -21.18 -0.09 0.69
N VAL A 93 -22.02 0.34 -0.27
CA VAL A 93 -22.27 -0.42 -1.51
C VAL A 93 -21.01 -0.51 -2.37
N GLU A 94 -20.28 0.60 -2.56
CA GLU A 94 -19.03 0.61 -3.31
C GLU A 94 -17.94 -0.24 -2.62
N GLY A 95 -17.88 -0.24 -1.28
CA GLY A 95 -16.98 -1.12 -0.53
C GLY A 95 -17.28 -2.60 -0.74
N LEU A 96 -18.56 -3.00 -0.76
CA LEU A 96 -18.96 -4.37 -1.08
C LEU A 96 -18.66 -4.72 -2.55
N LYS A 97 -18.93 -3.80 -3.49
CA LYS A 97 -18.58 -3.96 -4.91
C LYS A 97 -17.08 -4.16 -5.09
N ALA A 98 -16.24 -3.37 -4.42
CA ALA A 98 -14.78 -3.49 -4.49
C ALA A 98 -14.30 -4.89 -4.05
N ILE A 99 -14.84 -5.43 -2.95
CA ILE A 99 -14.51 -6.78 -2.47
C ILE A 99 -14.89 -7.84 -3.52
N VAL A 100 -16.08 -7.74 -4.10
CA VAL A 100 -16.55 -8.70 -5.11
C VAL A 100 -15.73 -8.60 -6.39
N LEU A 101 -15.44 -7.39 -6.86
CA LEU A 101 -14.67 -7.17 -8.09
C LEU A 101 -13.21 -7.60 -7.94
N LEU A 102 -12.58 -7.36 -6.79
CA LEU A 102 -11.24 -7.84 -6.49
C LEU A 102 -11.17 -9.37 -6.54
N ALA A 103 -12.08 -10.05 -5.83
CA ALA A 103 -12.11 -11.51 -5.77
C ALA A 103 -12.47 -12.13 -7.14
N ASN A 104 -13.47 -11.57 -7.82
CA ASN A 104 -13.89 -12.05 -9.14
C ASN A 104 -12.81 -11.85 -10.21
N GLY A 105 -12.19 -10.67 -10.24
CA GLY A 105 -11.13 -10.35 -11.19
C GLY A 105 -9.89 -11.20 -10.97
N ALA A 106 -9.51 -11.43 -9.71
CA ALA A 106 -8.39 -12.32 -9.37
C ALA A 106 -8.60 -13.75 -9.89
N ASP A 107 -9.82 -14.27 -9.80
CA ASP A 107 -10.17 -15.62 -10.27
C ASP A 107 -10.28 -15.68 -11.80
N ALA A 108 -10.89 -14.67 -12.43
CA ALA A 108 -11.04 -14.60 -13.88
C ALA A 108 -9.70 -14.61 -14.65
N TYR A 109 -8.63 -14.08 -14.03
CA TYR A 109 -7.30 -14.03 -14.62
C TYR A 109 -6.29 -14.96 -13.93
N ALA A 110 -6.74 -15.85 -13.03
CA ALA A 110 -5.85 -16.72 -12.27
C ALA A 110 -5.00 -17.62 -13.18
N ASP A 111 -5.63 -18.27 -14.16
CA ASP A 111 -4.95 -19.18 -15.09
C ASP A 111 -3.94 -18.44 -15.96
N GLU A 112 -4.27 -17.24 -16.48
CA GLU A 112 -3.33 -16.41 -17.24
C GLU A 112 -2.11 -16.03 -16.39
N LEU A 113 -2.34 -15.60 -15.14
CA LEU A 113 -1.27 -15.17 -14.25
C LEU A 113 -0.37 -16.33 -13.81
N LEU A 114 -0.93 -17.51 -13.56
CA LEU A 114 -0.20 -18.71 -13.17
C LEU A 114 0.55 -19.31 -14.36
N ALA A 115 -0.09 -19.44 -15.53
CA ALA A 115 0.58 -19.91 -16.74
C ALA A 115 1.72 -18.97 -17.16
N GLY A 116 1.49 -17.65 -17.10
CA GLY A 116 2.52 -16.65 -17.38
C GLY A 116 3.70 -16.69 -16.40
N ALA A 117 3.42 -16.98 -15.12
CA ALA A 117 4.44 -17.20 -14.10
C ALA A 117 5.26 -18.48 -14.38
N GLN A 118 4.59 -19.58 -14.70
CA GLN A 118 5.21 -20.89 -14.95
C GLN A 118 6.00 -20.94 -16.28
N GLY A 119 5.59 -20.17 -17.28
CA GLY A 119 6.23 -20.14 -18.60
C GLY A 119 7.60 -19.47 -18.66
N HIS A 120 8.10 -18.91 -17.54
CA HIS A 120 9.41 -18.28 -17.47
C HIS A 120 10.12 -18.65 -16.18
N ASP A 121 11.43 -18.82 -16.23
CA ASP A 121 12.23 -19.02 -15.02
C ASP A 121 12.25 -17.77 -14.14
N PRO A 122 12.38 -17.93 -12.81
CA PRO A 122 12.71 -16.81 -11.93
C PRO A 122 14.00 -16.10 -12.37
N ALA A 123 14.01 -14.77 -12.31
CA ALA A 123 15.22 -13.97 -12.51
C ALA A 123 16.27 -14.24 -11.42
N ARG A 124 15.86 -14.76 -10.26
CA ARG A 124 16.74 -15.21 -9.17
C ARG A 124 16.01 -16.18 -8.22
N PRO A 125 16.75 -17.09 -7.56
CA PRO A 125 16.18 -17.93 -6.50
C PRO A 125 15.82 -17.08 -5.27
N ASP A 126 15.13 -17.68 -4.30
CA ASP A 126 14.97 -17.04 -3.00
C ASP A 126 16.32 -16.91 -2.29
N ALA A 127 16.51 -15.80 -1.58
CA ALA A 127 17.77 -15.57 -0.88
C ALA A 127 17.93 -16.49 0.35
N ALA A 128 19.16 -16.88 0.67
CA ALA A 128 19.47 -17.56 1.92
C ALA A 128 19.26 -16.59 3.10
N LEU A 129 18.44 -16.98 4.07
CA LEU A 129 18.17 -16.21 5.28
C LEU A 129 18.39 -17.12 6.49
N THR A 130 19.01 -16.61 7.53
CA THR A 130 19.08 -17.26 8.85
C THR A 130 17.76 -16.98 9.57
N ILE A 131 16.70 -17.70 9.16
CA ILE A 131 15.33 -17.48 9.60
C ILE A 131 14.75 -18.70 10.32
N THR A 132 14.10 -18.47 11.46
CA THR A 132 13.37 -19.47 12.22
C THR A 132 11.91 -19.01 12.40
N SER A 133 10.95 -19.93 12.37
CA SER A 133 9.57 -19.62 12.77
C SER A 133 9.54 -19.39 14.28
N SER A 134 8.69 -18.48 14.77
CA SER A 134 8.51 -18.24 16.20
C SER A 134 8.13 -19.51 16.96
N THR A 135 7.40 -20.43 16.33
CA THR A 135 7.02 -21.73 16.89
C THR A 135 8.22 -22.62 17.24
N ASP A 136 9.32 -22.43 16.50
CA ASP A 136 10.53 -23.25 16.63
C ASP A 136 11.64 -22.50 17.37
N SER A 137 11.38 -21.24 17.74
CA SER A 137 12.28 -20.41 18.53
C SER A 137 12.11 -20.71 20.02
N PRO A 138 13.21 -20.75 20.80
CA PRO A 138 13.12 -20.83 22.25
C PRO A 138 12.32 -19.64 22.80
N SER A 139 11.68 -19.85 23.96
CA SER A 139 10.84 -18.82 24.60
C SER A 139 11.61 -17.63 25.14
N VAL A 140 12.92 -17.77 25.31
CA VAL A 140 13.82 -16.66 25.66
C VAL A 140 15.01 -16.68 24.72
N VAL A 141 15.33 -15.53 24.13
CA VAL A 141 16.50 -15.30 23.27
C VAL A 141 17.24 -14.08 23.82
N THR A 142 18.57 -14.10 23.81
CA THR A 142 19.40 -12.93 24.17
C THR A 142 20.17 -12.45 22.95
N THR A 143 20.35 -11.14 22.83
CA THR A 143 21.10 -10.49 21.74
C THR A 143 21.53 -9.08 22.19
N ASP A 144 22.47 -8.47 21.48
CA ASP A 144 22.87 -7.08 21.77
C ASP A 144 21.80 -6.07 21.35
N VAL A 145 21.24 -6.26 20.15
CA VAL A 145 20.17 -5.44 19.58
C VAL A 145 19.02 -6.31 19.06
N VAL A 146 17.80 -5.98 19.46
CA VAL A 146 16.58 -6.54 18.84
C VAL A 146 15.90 -5.51 17.94
N ILE A 147 15.55 -5.92 16.72
CA ILE A 147 14.87 -5.08 15.73
C ILE A 147 13.44 -5.58 15.57
N VAL A 148 12.47 -4.67 15.71
CA VAL A 148 11.04 -4.96 15.60
C VAL A 148 10.54 -4.55 14.23
N GLY A 149 10.36 -5.52 13.33
CA GLY A 149 9.93 -5.31 11.95
C GLY A 149 11.07 -5.48 10.96
N SER A 150 10.85 -6.29 9.92
CA SER A 150 11.85 -6.63 8.89
C SER A 150 11.69 -5.81 7.60
N GLY A 151 10.92 -4.73 7.66
CA GLY A 151 10.61 -3.86 6.51
C GLY A 151 11.78 -3.00 6.05
N ALA A 152 11.48 -1.97 5.24
CA ALA A 152 12.47 -1.11 4.60
C ALA A 152 13.56 -0.60 5.57
N GLY A 153 13.17 0.04 6.66
CA GLY A 153 14.13 0.58 7.63
C GLY A 153 14.77 -0.49 8.53
N GLY A 154 13.97 -1.43 9.04
CA GLY A 154 14.46 -2.51 9.91
C GLY A 154 15.52 -3.40 9.25
N ALA A 155 15.39 -3.69 7.95
CA ALA A 155 16.39 -4.46 7.21
C ALA A 155 17.71 -3.70 7.03
N MET A 156 17.67 -2.38 6.81
CA MET A 156 18.88 -1.56 6.69
C MET A 156 19.58 -1.41 8.04
N ALA A 157 18.82 -1.24 9.12
CA ALA A 157 19.36 -1.25 10.48
C ALA A 157 20.00 -2.60 10.82
N ALA A 158 19.32 -3.71 10.51
CA ALA A 158 19.84 -5.07 10.75
C ALA A 158 21.16 -5.31 10.04
N ARG A 159 21.23 -4.94 8.76
CA ARG A 159 22.44 -5.09 7.96
C ARG A 159 23.59 -4.29 8.54
N THR A 160 23.37 -3.01 8.80
CA THR A 160 24.43 -2.08 9.24
C THR A 160 24.99 -2.49 10.60
N LEU A 161 24.12 -2.83 11.53
CA LEU A 161 24.52 -3.28 12.87
C LEU A 161 25.24 -4.62 12.85
N ALA A 162 24.73 -5.59 12.10
CA ALA A 162 25.40 -6.89 11.98
C ALA A 162 26.77 -6.78 11.30
N GLN A 163 26.90 -5.94 10.26
CA GLN A 163 28.20 -5.67 9.62
C GLN A 163 29.19 -4.93 10.54
N ALA A 164 28.69 -4.20 11.54
CA ALA A 164 29.51 -3.63 12.60
C ALA A 164 29.90 -4.64 13.69
N GLY A 165 29.51 -5.92 13.56
CA GLY A 165 29.84 -6.98 14.52
C GLY A 165 28.87 -7.09 15.70
N VAL A 166 27.74 -6.37 15.67
CA VAL A 166 26.74 -6.38 16.74
C VAL A 166 25.83 -7.61 16.59
N GLY A 167 25.53 -8.30 17.69
CA GLY A 167 24.55 -9.39 17.71
C GLY A 167 23.13 -8.89 17.48
N VAL A 168 22.52 -9.26 16.34
CA VAL A 168 21.19 -8.79 15.93
C VAL A 168 20.17 -9.93 15.84
N VAL A 169 19.00 -9.72 16.46
CA VAL A 169 17.78 -10.50 16.20
C VAL A 169 16.70 -9.60 15.62
N VAL A 170 16.13 -9.97 14.48
CA VAL A 170 14.99 -9.30 13.85
C VAL A 170 13.72 -10.09 14.12
N LEU A 171 12.66 -9.44 14.63
CA LEU A 171 11.34 -10.02 14.82
C LEU A 171 10.36 -9.51 13.75
N GLU A 172 9.62 -10.42 13.12
CA GLU A 172 8.64 -10.09 12.08
C GLU A 172 7.31 -10.81 12.33
N GLU A 173 6.19 -10.07 12.27
CA GLU A 173 4.83 -10.64 12.41
C GLU A 173 4.48 -11.54 11.21
N GLY A 174 4.87 -11.13 10.00
CA GLY A 174 4.65 -11.89 8.78
C GLY A 174 5.50 -13.16 8.67
N ARG A 175 5.11 -14.02 7.73
CA ARG A 175 5.92 -15.17 7.29
C ARG A 175 6.84 -14.78 6.14
N ARG A 176 7.83 -15.64 5.85
CA ARG A 176 8.52 -15.62 4.56
C ARG A 176 7.61 -16.22 3.48
N TRP A 177 7.54 -15.53 2.34
CA TRP A 177 6.96 -16.05 1.10
C TRP A 177 8.09 -16.45 0.15
N THR A 178 7.90 -17.51 -0.62
CA THR A 178 8.87 -17.97 -1.62
C THR A 178 8.45 -17.59 -3.03
N VAL A 179 9.43 -17.52 -3.94
CA VAL A 179 9.14 -17.35 -5.37
C VAL A 179 8.24 -18.45 -5.91
N GLU A 180 8.40 -19.69 -5.42
CA GLU A 180 7.55 -20.81 -5.85
C GLU A 180 6.09 -20.60 -5.44
N GLU A 181 5.84 -20.10 -4.22
CA GLU A 181 4.49 -19.74 -3.80
C GLU A 181 3.91 -18.62 -4.67
N PHE A 182 4.71 -17.62 -5.07
CA PHE A 182 4.26 -16.58 -5.99
C PHE A 182 3.91 -17.11 -7.38
N ARG A 183 4.44 -18.26 -7.79
CA ARG A 183 4.22 -18.89 -9.09
C ARG A 183 3.06 -19.89 -9.11
N THR A 184 2.68 -20.42 -7.94
CA THR A 184 1.71 -21.52 -7.82
C THR A 184 0.46 -21.17 -7.02
N THR A 185 0.54 -20.17 -6.14
CA THR A 185 -0.59 -19.79 -5.28
C THR A 185 -1.54 -18.85 -6.02
N HIS A 186 -2.84 -19.10 -5.85
CA HIS A 186 -3.90 -18.29 -6.45
C HIS A 186 -3.72 -16.78 -6.13
N PRO A 187 -3.90 -15.85 -7.09
CA PRO A 187 -3.65 -14.42 -6.89
C PRO A 187 -4.33 -13.80 -5.66
N ILE A 188 -5.58 -14.15 -5.39
CA ILE A 188 -6.31 -13.61 -4.23
C ILE A 188 -5.75 -14.06 -2.87
N ASP A 189 -5.19 -15.27 -2.80
CA ASP A 189 -4.59 -15.81 -1.58
C ASP A 189 -3.21 -15.21 -1.33
N ARG A 190 -2.47 -14.92 -2.43
CA ARG A 190 -1.26 -14.11 -2.36
C ARG A 190 -1.57 -12.71 -1.81
N TYR A 191 -2.56 -12.02 -2.39
CA TYR A 191 -3.01 -10.71 -1.90
C TYR A 191 -3.39 -10.76 -0.41
N ALA A 192 -4.37 -11.57 -0.04
CA ALA A 192 -4.87 -11.64 1.33
C ALA A 192 -3.78 -12.05 2.34
N GLY A 193 -2.87 -12.93 1.95
CA GLY A 193 -1.79 -13.39 2.79
C GLY A 193 -0.63 -12.38 2.96
N LEU A 194 -0.37 -11.56 1.94
CA LEU A 194 0.71 -10.58 1.92
C LEU A 194 0.37 -9.26 2.61
N TYR A 195 -0.91 -8.91 2.74
CA TYR A 195 -1.35 -7.63 3.30
C TYR A 195 -1.92 -7.75 4.73
N ARG A 196 -1.61 -6.78 5.59
CA ARG A 196 -2.29 -6.60 6.89
C ARG A 196 -3.79 -6.42 6.65
N GLY A 197 -4.60 -7.07 7.48
CA GLY A 197 -6.05 -7.06 7.32
C GLY A 197 -6.53 -7.62 5.98
N ALA A 198 -5.73 -8.48 5.34
CA ALA A 198 -5.95 -8.98 3.98
C ALA A 198 -6.14 -7.88 2.93
N GLY A 199 -5.54 -6.70 3.14
CA GLY A 199 -5.61 -5.57 2.21
C GLY A 199 -6.84 -4.68 2.37
N ALA A 200 -7.63 -4.89 3.42
CA ALA A 200 -8.83 -4.10 3.71
C ALA A 200 -8.61 -3.05 4.82
N THR A 201 -7.39 -2.56 5.02
CA THR A 201 -7.13 -1.46 5.96
C THR A 201 -7.51 -0.12 5.32
N ILE A 202 -8.22 0.72 6.08
CA ILE A 202 -8.79 1.99 5.61
C ILE A 202 -8.48 3.09 6.65
N ALA A 203 -8.06 4.26 6.19
CA ALA A 203 -8.10 5.49 6.98
C ALA A 203 -9.50 6.09 6.93
N LEU A 204 -10.08 6.33 8.10
CA LEU A 204 -11.40 6.94 8.24
C LEU A 204 -11.32 8.46 8.16
N GLY A 205 -12.17 9.05 7.35
CA GLY A 205 -12.31 10.49 7.22
C GLY A 205 -12.92 10.83 5.87
N ARG A 206 -12.75 12.07 5.42
CA ARG A 206 -13.29 12.54 4.15
C ARG A 206 -12.16 12.92 3.19
N PRO A 207 -11.95 12.18 2.09
CA PRO A 207 -12.55 10.87 1.78
C PRO A 207 -11.95 9.76 2.63
N SER A 208 -12.59 8.58 2.63
CA SER A 208 -11.95 7.37 3.15
C SER A 208 -10.81 6.95 2.21
N VAL A 209 -9.70 6.47 2.79
CA VAL A 209 -8.50 6.15 2.01
C VAL A 209 -8.09 4.70 2.26
N VAL A 210 -7.95 3.91 1.19
CA VAL A 210 -7.44 2.53 1.31
C VAL A 210 -5.93 2.57 1.55
N LEU A 211 -5.46 1.80 2.55
CA LEU A 211 -4.08 1.75 3.02
C LEU A 211 -3.52 0.32 3.00
N PRO A 212 -3.08 -0.19 1.84
CA PRO A 212 -2.47 -1.51 1.76
C PRO A 212 -1.09 -1.50 2.43
N MET A 213 -0.91 -2.36 3.44
CA MET A 213 0.35 -2.49 4.20
C MET A 213 0.85 -3.94 4.17
N GLY A 214 2.11 -4.16 3.81
CA GLY A 214 2.68 -5.50 3.73
C GLY A 214 2.89 -6.15 5.10
N ARG A 215 2.63 -7.46 5.18
CA ARG A 215 2.87 -8.32 6.34
C ARG A 215 3.60 -9.58 5.90
N ALA A 216 4.91 -9.45 5.75
CA ALA A 216 5.81 -10.51 5.32
C ALA A 216 7.24 -10.21 5.79
N VAL A 217 8.13 -11.19 5.77
CA VAL A 217 9.57 -10.94 5.90
C VAL A 217 10.02 -10.04 4.75
N GLY A 218 10.44 -8.81 5.07
CA GLY A 218 10.67 -7.72 4.12
C GLY A 218 9.60 -6.61 4.13
N GLY A 219 8.50 -6.77 4.88
CA GLY A 219 7.40 -5.81 5.02
C GLY A 219 6.78 -5.37 3.69
N THR A 220 6.37 -4.11 3.59
CA THR A 220 5.77 -3.52 2.38
C THR A 220 6.68 -3.56 1.15
N THR A 221 8.00 -3.71 1.31
CA THR A 221 8.93 -3.84 0.17
C THR A 221 8.70 -5.12 -0.63
N VAL A 222 7.97 -6.10 -0.08
CA VAL A 222 7.57 -7.34 -0.78
C VAL A 222 6.44 -7.08 -1.79
N VAL A 223 5.60 -6.05 -1.56
CA VAL A 223 4.36 -5.82 -2.30
C VAL A 223 4.24 -4.44 -2.97
N ASN A 224 5.19 -3.53 -2.74
CA ASN A 224 5.17 -2.25 -3.45
C ASN A 224 5.49 -2.42 -4.95
N SER A 225 5.36 -1.33 -5.70
CA SER A 225 5.65 -1.27 -7.14
C SER A 225 7.15 -1.33 -7.47
N GLY A 226 8.02 -1.10 -6.49
CA GLY A 226 9.46 -0.99 -6.67
C GLY A 226 9.96 0.38 -7.13
N THR A 227 9.10 1.40 -7.18
CA THR A 227 9.48 2.78 -7.47
C THR A 227 10.49 3.33 -6.46
N CYS A 228 11.54 3.99 -6.93
CA CYS A 228 12.69 4.45 -6.15
C CYS A 228 13.09 5.88 -6.54
N PHE A 229 12.34 6.87 -6.06
CA PHE A 229 12.71 8.28 -6.19
C PHE A 229 13.51 8.75 -4.96
N ARG A 230 14.49 9.62 -5.20
CA ARG A 230 15.10 10.42 -4.13
C ARG A 230 14.12 11.49 -3.65
N PRO A 231 14.10 11.83 -2.35
CA PRO A 231 13.39 13.02 -1.90
C PRO A 231 14.03 14.27 -2.53
N LEU A 232 13.22 15.25 -2.93
CA LEU A 232 13.74 16.51 -3.45
C LEU A 232 14.61 17.22 -2.40
N ASP A 233 15.63 17.93 -2.85
CA ASP A 233 16.50 18.73 -1.97
C ASP A 233 15.71 19.70 -1.08
N ALA A 234 14.62 20.28 -1.60
CA ALA A 234 13.75 21.16 -0.83
C ALA A 234 13.06 20.44 0.33
N VAL A 235 12.69 19.17 0.15
CA VAL A 235 12.10 18.32 1.20
C VAL A 235 13.15 17.97 2.25
N GLN A 236 14.37 17.63 1.82
CA GLN A 236 15.49 17.35 2.73
C GLN A 236 15.84 18.58 3.58
N ARG A 237 15.98 19.76 2.94
CA ARG A 237 16.20 21.03 3.63
C ARG A 237 15.06 21.38 4.58
N ARG A 238 13.80 21.16 4.20
CA ARG A 238 12.64 21.34 5.09
C ARG A 238 12.77 20.48 6.35
N TRP A 239 13.11 19.20 6.22
CA TRP A 239 13.30 18.32 7.38
C TRP A 239 14.42 18.80 8.30
N ARG A 240 15.54 19.26 7.75
CA ARG A 240 16.65 19.82 8.53
C ARG A 240 16.26 21.15 9.18
N ASP A 241 15.81 22.12 8.41
CA ASP A 241 15.68 23.51 8.82
C ASP A 241 14.44 23.75 9.70
N GLU A 242 13.30 23.11 9.39
CA GLU A 242 12.05 23.31 10.15
C GLU A 242 11.91 22.36 11.34
N PHE A 243 12.47 21.15 11.25
CA PHE A 243 12.34 20.14 12.31
C PHE A 243 13.64 19.87 13.07
N GLY A 244 14.78 20.42 12.63
CA GLY A 244 16.08 20.14 13.23
C GLY A 244 16.52 18.69 13.06
N LEU A 245 16.11 18.02 11.97
CA LEU A 245 16.52 16.65 11.68
C LEU A 245 17.83 16.65 10.89
N ASP A 246 18.96 16.73 11.59
CA ASP A 246 20.30 16.77 10.97
C ASP A 246 20.64 15.52 10.15
N LEU A 247 19.96 14.38 10.39
CA LEU A 247 20.10 13.18 9.57
C LEU A 247 19.57 13.37 8.13
N ALA A 248 18.73 14.38 7.92
CA ALA A 248 18.19 14.75 6.62
C ALA A 248 19.01 15.85 5.91
N ASP A 249 20.15 16.26 6.46
CA ASP A 249 21.03 17.21 5.80
C ASP A 249 21.45 16.68 4.42
N PRO A 250 21.26 17.44 3.31
CA PRO A 250 21.48 16.92 1.97
C PRO A 250 22.87 16.34 1.72
N ASP A 251 23.92 16.95 2.27
CA ASP A 251 25.30 16.49 2.06
C ASP A 251 25.55 15.16 2.77
N ARG A 252 24.97 15.00 3.97
CA ARG A 252 25.07 13.75 4.76
C ARG A 252 24.18 12.66 4.18
N LEU A 253 22.93 13.00 3.86
CA LEU A 253 21.92 12.05 3.39
C LEU A 253 22.27 11.51 1.99
N ALA A 254 22.95 12.29 1.15
CA ALA A 254 23.40 11.86 -0.17
C ALA A 254 24.18 10.54 -0.14
N HIS A 255 25.09 10.36 0.83
CA HIS A 255 25.87 9.13 0.96
C HIS A 255 24.97 7.90 1.23
N HIS A 256 24.00 8.05 2.13
CA HIS A 256 23.05 6.98 2.43
C HIS A 256 22.09 6.73 1.28
N LEU A 257 21.68 7.75 0.53
CA LEU A 257 20.86 7.62 -0.67
C LEU A 257 21.60 6.82 -1.76
N ASP A 258 22.88 7.13 -2.02
CA ASP A 258 23.72 6.39 -2.96
C ASP A 258 23.86 4.92 -2.54
N GLU A 259 24.06 4.67 -1.24
CA GLU A 259 24.14 3.31 -0.71
C GLU A 259 22.82 2.55 -0.88
N VAL A 260 21.69 3.19 -0.63
CA VAL A 260 20.35 2.61 -0.82
C VAL A 260 20.15 2.22 -2.28
N GLU A 261 20.43 3.12 -3.21
CA GLU A 261 20.27 2.86 -4.64
C GLU A 261 21.15 1.72 -5.13
N ARG A 262 22.42 1.67 -4.67
CA ARG A 262 23.33 0.55 -4.96
C ARG A 262 22.82 -0.77 -4.38
N THR A 263 22.29 -0.75 -3.16
CA THR A 263 21.74 -1.94 -2.49
C THR A 263 20.52 -2.47 -3.22
N LEU A 264 19.66 -1.56 -3.66
CA LEU A 264 18.42 -1.85 -4.37
C LEU A 264 18.62 -2.10 -5.88
N GLN A 265 19.82 -1.83 -6.40
CA GLN A 265 20.13 -1.86 -7.85
C GLN A 265 19.11 -1.04 -8.65
N VAL A 266 18.93 0.22 -8.26
CA VAL A 266 17.96 1.10 -8.88
C VAL A 266 18.38 1.44 -10.31
N SER A 267 17.46 1.25 -11.26
CA SER A 267 17.64 1.68 -12.65
C SER A 267 16.31 2.13 -13.24
N PRO A 268 16.29 3.05 -14.22
CA PRO A 268 15.08 3.38 -14.98
C PRO A 268 14.44 2.15 -15.59
N VAL A 269 13.11 2.16 -15.72
CA VAL A 269 12.37 1.13 -16.46
C VAL A 269 12.85 1.07 -17.91
N PRO A 270 13.29 -0.10 -18.40
CA PRO A 270 13.58 -0.28 -19.81
C PRO A 270 12.33 -0.10 -20.68
N LEU A 271 12.46 0.62 -21.80
CA LEU A 271 11.33 0.95 -22.69
C LEU A 271 10.70 -0.30 -23.33
N ASP A 272 11.48 -1.35 -23.56
CA ASP A 272 11.04 -2.62 -24.17
C ASP A 272 10.08 -3.42 -23.28
N ILE A 273 10.15 -3.27 -21.95
CA ILE A 273 9.25 -3.94 -21.00
C ILE A 273 8.19 -3.01 -20.40
N MET A 274 8.22 -1.72 -20.75
CA MET A 274 7.37 -0.68 -20.16
C MET A 274 5.87 -0.98 -20.31
N GLY A 275 5.49 -1.48 -21.48
CA GLY A 275 4.09 -1.70 -21.87
C GLY A 275 3.41 -0.44 -22.40
N ARG A 276 2.30 -0.62 -23.14
CA ARG A 276 1.61 0.47 -23.85
C ARG A 276 1.10 1.56 -22.92
N ASN A 277 0.70 1.22 -21.69
CA ASN A 277 0.26 2.20 -20.68
C ASN A 277 1.32 3.27 -20.38
N GLY A 278 2.58 2.85 -20.21
CA GLY A 278 3.69 3.78 -19.96
C GLY A 278 4.06 4.59 -21.19
N ASN A 279 4.09 3.95 -22.37
CA ASN A 279 4.41 4.62 -23.62
C ASN A 279 3.40 5.73 -23.95
N LEU A 280 2.10 5.46 -23.78
CA LEU A 280 1.05 6.47 -23.97
C LEU A 280 1.27 7.71 -23.09
N LEU A 281 1.71 7.53 -21.83
CA LEU A 281 2.01 8.66 -20.95
C LEU A 281 3.24 9.44 -21.43
N LEU A 282 4.32 8.75 -21.81
CA LEU A 282 5.55 9.42 -22.27
C LEU A 282 5.34 10.17 -23.59
N ASP A 283 4.61 9.57 -24.53
CA ASP A 283 4.29 10.18 -25.82
C ASP A 283 3.42 11.42 -25.64
N ALA A 284 2.36 11.33 -24.81
CA ALA A 284 1.50 12.47 -24.49
C ALA A 284 2.25 13.58 -23.75
N ALA A 285 3.09 13.24 -22.76
CA ALA A 285 3.91 14.22 -22.07
C ALA A 285 4.89 14.92 -23.03
N THR A 286 5.48 14.19 -23.97
CA THR A 286 6.36 14.75 -25.01
C THR A 286 5.60 15.73 -25.91
N ALA A 287 4.40 15.36 -26.37
CA ALA A 287 3.55 16.24 -27.19
C ALA A 287 3.15 17.53 -26.47
N LEU A 288 2.92 17.46 -25.15
CA LEU A 288 2.62 18.62 -24.30
C LEU A 288 3.87 19.44 -23.90
N GLY A 289 5.08 18.95 -24.22
CA GLY A 289 6.33 19.57 -23.78
C GLY A 289 6.60 19.45 -22.28
N TRP A 290 6.01 18.45 -21.61
CA TRP A 290 6.14 18.22 -20.18
C TRP A 290 7.34 17.35 -19.84
N ARG A 291 7.97 17.63 -18.69
CA ARG A 291 9.09 16.82 -18.19
C ARG A 291 8.60 15.45 -17.70
N ALA A 292 8.92 14.39 -18.45
CA ALA A 292 8.58 13.01 -18.10
C ALA A 292 9.75 12.05 -18.35
N ALA A 293 9.77 10.93 -17.63
CA ALA A 293 10.81 9.91 -17.76
C ALA A 293 10.32 8.51 -17.33
N PRO A 294 10.97 7.42 -17.78
CA PRO A 294 10.80 6.10 -17.19
C PRO A 294 11.13 6.12 -15.69
N ILE A 295 10.30 5.44 -14.89
CA ILE A 295 10.45 5.45 -13.43
C ILE A 295 11.73 4.68 -13.02
N PRO A 296 12.57 5.22 -12.10
CA PRO A 296 13.64 4.45 -11.46
C PRO A 296 13.06 3.37 -10.53
N ARG A 297 13.46 2.11 -10.71
CA ARG A 297 12.94 0.96 -9.94
C ARG A 297 14.02 0.00 -9.45
N ASN A 298 13.75 -0.65 -8.32
CA ASN A 298 14.55 -1.76 -7.78
C ASN A 298 14.11 -3.12 -8.37
N ALA A 299 14.06 -3.24 -9.70
CA ALA A 299 13.57 -4.46 -10.34
C ALA A 299 14.52 -5.02 -11.43
N PRO A 300 15.80 -5.27 -11.12
CA PRO A 300 16.72 -5.93 -12.07
C PRO A 300 16.15 -7.27 -12.53
N GLY A 301 16.15 -7.52 -13.85
CA GLY A 301 15.55 -8.72 -14.45
C GLY A 301 14.02 -8.71 -14.51
N CYS A 302 13.37 -7.56 -14.37
CA CYS A 302 11.92 -7.44 -14.56
C CYS A 302 11.55 -7.80 -16.01
N GLY A 303 10.46 -8.55 -16.18
CA GLY A 303 9.91 -8.88 -17.50
C GLY A 303 8.49 -8.36 -17.72
N GLY A 304 8.11 -7.26 -17.05
CA GLY A 304 6.82 -6.60 -17.31
C GLY A 304 5.57 -7.46 -17.03
N CYS A 305 5.53 -8.17 -15.89
CA CYS A 305 4.38 -9.04 -15.53
C CYS A 305 3.25 -8.34 -14.74
N CYS A 306 3.42 -7.09 -14.34
CA CYS A 306 2.46 -6.32 -13.53
C CYS A 306 1.95 -6.98 -12.22
N GLN A 307 2.65 -7.98 -11.66
CA GLN A 307 2.23 -8.68 -10.43
C GLN A 307 2.86 -8.15 -9.13
N CYS A 308 3.49 -6.98 -9.14
CA CYS A 308 4.26 -6.48 -7.98
C CYS A 308 3.43 -6.40 -6.67
N ALA A 309 2.14 -6.04 -6.77
CA ALA A 309 1.21 -5.96 -5.65
C ALA A 309 0.83 -7.32 -5.02
N ILE A 310 1.12 -8.45 -5.68
CA ILE A 310 0.74 -9.80 -5.20
C ILE A 310 1.95 -10.74 -5.14
N GLY A 311 3.14 -10.17 -5.00
CA GLY A 311 4.41 -10.91 -5.02
C GLY A 311 4.89 -11.19 -6.44
N CYS A 312 6.17 -10.93 -6.71
CA CYS A 312 6.75 -11.05 -8.04
C CYS A 312 7.05 -12.53 -8.37
N PRO A 313 6.37 -13.16 -9.35
CA PRO A 313 6.60 -14.57 -9.70
C PRO A 313 7.95 -14.83 -10.38
N ARG A 314 8.62 -13.77 -10.82
CA ARG A 314 10.00 -13.82 -11.34
C ARG A 314 11.06 -13.53 -10.29
N ASN A 315 10.66 -13.17 -9.07
CA ASN A 315 11.58 -12.68 -8.02
C ASN A 315 12.44 -11.47 -8.43
N ALA A 316 12.04 -10.73 -9.46
CA ALA A 316 12.80 -9.62 -10.04
C ALA A 316 12.70 -8.34 -9.20
N LYS A 317 11.55 -8.08 -8.56
CA LYS A 317 11.36 -6.94 -7.66
C LYS A 317 12.21 -7.13 -6.40
N PHE A 318 13.34 -6.43 -6.37
CA PHE A 318 14.46 -6.58 -5.45
C PHE A 318 14.21 -5.86 -4.12
N GLY A 319 13.16 -6.29 -3.41
CA GLY A 319 12.85 -5.82 -2.06
C GLY A 319 13.87 -6.29 -1.02
N VAL A 320 13.78 -5.79 0.21
CA VAL A 320 14.86 -5.97 1.21
C VAL A 320 15.09 -7.41 1.66
N HIS A 321 14.09 -8.27 1.46
CA HIS A 321 14.19 -9.73 1.65
C HIS A 321 15.15 -10.44 0.67
N LEU A 322 15.54 -9.77 -0.43
CA LEU A 322 16.46 -10.31 -1.44
C LEU A 322 17.84 -9.62 -1.45
N ASN A 323 18.01 -8.51 -0.70
CA ASN A 323 19.30 -7.80 -0.61
C ASN A 323 19.76 -7.57 0.84
N ALA A 324 19.13 -6.64 1.58
CA ALA A 324 19.60 -6.20 2.88
C ALA A 324 19.48 -7.26 3.98
N LEU A 325 18.35 -7.99 4.04
CA LEU A 325 18.19 -9.09 5.02
C LEU A 325 19.18 -10.24 4.78
N PRO A 326 19.42 -10.71 3.54
CA PRO A 326 20.50 -11.66 3.26
C PRO A 326 21.87 -11.15 3.69
N GLN A 327 22.21 -9.88 3.39
CA GLN A 327 23.48 -9.26 3.81
C GLN A 327 23.61 -9.22 5.34
N ALA A 328 22.52 -8.91 6.06
CA ALA A 328 22.47 -8.96 7.52
C ALA A 328 22.70 -10.39 8.04
N CYS A 329 22.04 -11.40 7.45
CA CYS A 329 22.20 -12.80 7.84
C CYS A 329 23.61 -13.33 7.58
N THR A 330 24.23 -12.96 6.46
CA THR A 330 25.64 -13.28 6.18
C THR A 330 26.57 -12.67 7.23
N ALA A 331 26.24 -11.47 7.73
CA ALA A 331 26.96 -10.82 8.82
C ALA A 331 26.59 -11.33 10.23
N GLY A 332 25.73 -12.36 10.35
CA GLY A 332 25.41 -13.01 11.62
C GLY A 332 24.05 -12.66 12.22
N ALA A 333 23.25 -11.78 11.60
CA ALA A 333 21.89 -11.49 12.08
C ALA A 333 20.96 -12.71 11.95
N ARG A 334 20.06 -12.87 12.91
CA ARG A 334 19.03 -13.91 12.91
C ARG A 334 17.63 -13.31 12.79
N ILE A 335 16.73 -13.97 12.09
CA ILE A 335 15.34 -13.52 11.91
C ILE A 335 14.39 -14.53 12.58
N VAL A 336 13.47 -14.04 13.40
CA VAL A 336 12.33 -14.84 13.90
C VAL A 336 11.06 -14.31 13.26
N SER A 337 10.46 -15.12 12.39
CA SER A 337 9.23 -14.80 11.68
C SER A 337 7.99 -15.29 12.43
N ARG A 338 6.80 -14.82 12.03
CA ARG A 338 5.52 -15.13 12.69
C ARG A 338 5.48 -14.70 14.17
N ALA A 339 6.30 -13.73 14.56
CA ALA A 339 6.41 -13.21 15.93
C ALA A 339 5.86 -11.79 16.00
N ARG A 340 4.65 -11.60 16.53
CA ARG A 340 4.06 -10.26 16.70
C ARG A 340 4.56 -9.63 17.98
N VAL A 341 5.41 -8.61 17.89
CA VAL A 341 5.87 -7.88 19.09
C VAL A 341 4.71 -7.12 19.73
N GLU A 342 4.40 -7.45 20.98
CA GLU A 342 3.29 -6.85 21.72
C GLU A 342 3.75 -5.67 22.56
N ARG A 343 4.97 -5.74 23.09
CA ARG A 343 5.50 -4.79 24.06
C ARG A 343 7.03 -4.71 24.05
N VAL A 344 7.57 -3.50 24.23
CA VAL A 344 8.95 -3.25 24.64
C VAL A 344 9.04 -3.39 26.16
N LEU A 345 9.95 -4.24 26.63
CA LEU A 345 10.24 -4.44 28.04
C LEU A 345 11.18 -3.32 28.50
N HIS A 346 10.88 -2.67 29.61
CA HIS A 346 11.74 -1.64 30.19
C HIS A 346 11.58 -1.59 31.71
N GLU A 347 12.63 -1.14 32.39
CA GLU A 347 12.69 -1.02 33.85
C GLU A 347 13.49 0.25 34.20
N HIS A 348 13.00 1.07 35.13
CA HIS A 348 13.65 2.32 35.55
C HIS A 348 14.08 3.24 34.38
N GLY A 349 13.25 3.34 33.34
CA GLY A 349 13.52 4.17 32.17
C GLY A 349 14.53 3.60 31.19
N ARG A 350 14.95 2.33 31.31
CA ARG A 350 15.87 1.65 30.38
C ARG A 350 15.25 0.40 29.78
N THR A 351 15.45 0.17 28.49
CA THR A 351 14.95 -1.05 27.83
C THR A 351 15.64 -2.32 28.34
N ARG A 352 14.92 -3.43 28.25
CA ARG A 352 15.36 -4.80 28.56
C ARG A 352 15.05 -5.79 27.44
N GLY A 353 14.60 -5.29 26.29
CA GLY A 353 14.24 -6.10 25.13
C GLY A 353 12.75 -6.02 24.81
N VAL A 354 12.18 -7.09 24.28
CA VAL A 354 10.79 -7.11 23.79
C VAL A 354 10.09 -8.43 24.08
N ARG A 355 8.77 -8.38 24.20
CA ARG A 355 7.89 -9.55 24.25
C ARG A 355 7.07 -9.65 22.98
N ALA A 356 7.12 -10.81 22.33
CA ALA A 356 6.35 -11.15 21.15
C ALA A 356 5.37 -12.31 21.40
N ARG A 357 4.28 -12.33 20.64
CA ARG A 357 3.28 -13.40 20.62
C ARG A 357 3.47 -14.30 19.40
N ARG A 358 3.47 -15.60 19.64
CA ARG A 358 3.46 -16.67 18.61
C ARG A 358 2.03 -16.89 18.06
N PRO A 359 1.88 -17.54 16.90
CA PRO A 359 0.55 -17.86 16.35
C PRO A 359 -0.30 -18.75 17.27
N ASP A 360 0.33 -19.59 18.09
CA ASP A 360 -0.36 -20.45 19.09
C ASP A 360 -0.79 -19.68 20.36
N GLY A 361 -0.49 -18.39 20.45
CA GLY A 361 -0.82 -17.52 21.58
C GLY A 361 0.22 -17.49 22.70
N THR A 362 1.27 -18.31 22.65
CA THR A 362 2.36 -18.28 23.64
C THR A 362 3.33 -17.10 23.40
N ALA A 363 4.17 -16.79 24.40
CA ALA A 363 5.08 -15.64 24.35
C ALA A 363 6.54 -16.06 24.08
N ILE A 364 7.28 -15.16 23.41
CA ILE A 364 8.73 -15.16 23.27
C ILE A 364 9.25 -13.85 23.84
N ASP A 365 10.26 -13.92 24.70
CA ASP A 365 11.01 -12.75 25.15
C ASP A 365 12.36 -12.71 24.44
N VAL A 366 12.69 -11.58 23.83
CA VAL A 366 14.03 -11.31 23.28
C VAL A 366 14.67 -10.22 24.12
N LEU A 367 15.65 -10.60 24.93
CA LEU A 367 16.37 -9.73 25.84
C LEU A 367 17.50 -9.01 25.11
N ALA A 368 17.53 -7.69 25.22
CA ALA A 368 18.54 -6.82 24.63
C ALA A 368 18.56 -5.48 25.38
N ASP A 369 19.74 -4.84 25.47
CA ASP A 369 19.86 -3.49 26.03
C ASP A 369 19.55 -2.40 24.99
N THR A 370 19.39 -2.77 23.72
CA THR A 370 18.98 -1.89 22.62
C THR A 370 17.83 -2.50 21.82
N VAL A 371 16.78 -1.70 21.57
CA VAL A 371 15.62 -2.04 20.73
C VAL A 371 15.51 -1.03 19.59
N VAL A 372 15.45 -1.51 18.35
CA VAL A 372 15.11 -0.68 17.18
C VAL A 372 13.67 -0.98 16.75
N VAL A 373 12.79 0.00 16.87
CA VAL A 373 11.41 -0.09 16.42
C VAL A 373 11.33 0.29 14.94
N ALA A 374 10.90 -0.65 14.12
CA ALA A 374 10.72 -0.50 12.67
C ALA A 374 9.40 -1.14 12.19
N ALA A 375 8.32 -0.94 12.97
CA ALA A 375 7.02 -1.56 12.74
C ALA A 375 6.15 -0.85 11.69
N GLY A 376 6.59 0.33 11.21
CA GLY A 376 5.88 1.16 10.24
C GLY A 376 5.00 2.22 10.89
N ALA A 377 4.62 3.25 10.13
CA ALA A 377 3.96 4.44 10.67
C ALA A 377 2.61 4.16 11.37
N THR A 378 1.93 3.08 11.06
CA THR A 378 0.66 2.72 11.74
C THR A 378 0.88 1.91 13.02
N GLU A 379 1.87 1.01 13.04
CA GLU A 379 2.06 0.06 14.14
C GLU A 379 3.10 0.53 15.17
N THR A 380 4.05 1.38 14.79
CA THR A 380 5.04 1.96 15.72
C THR A 380 4.38 2.71 16.89
N PRO A 381 3.47 3.68 16.69
CA PRO A 381 2.79 4.33 17.82
C PRO A 381 1.98 3.33 18.67
N MET A 382 1.36 2.32 18.03
CA MET A 382 0.61 1.28 18.72
C MET A 382 1.48 0.43 19.64
N LEU A 383 2.68 0.05 19.20
CA LEU A 383 3.65 -0.66 20.02
C LEU A 383 4.11 0.20 21.20
N LEU A 384 4.45 1.47 20.96
CA LEU A 384 4.93 2.37 21.99
C LEU A 384 3.88 2.63 23.08
N TRP A 385 2.60 2.85 22.72
CA TRP A 385 1.50 2.95 23.70
C TRP A 385 1.32 1.67 24.50
N ARG A 386 1.30 0.50 23.85
CA ARG A 386 1.18 -0.78 24.57
C ARG A 386 2.33 -1.00 25.54
N SER A 387 3.48 -0.37 25.29
CA SER A 387 4.70 -0.45 26.10
C SER A 387 4.80 0.56 27.22
N GLY A 388 3.82 1.47 27.39
CA GLY A 388 3.95 2.55 28.36
C GLY A 388 5.02 3.58 27.98
N LEU A 389 5.42 3.61 26.71
CA LEU A 389 6.42 4.52 26.14
C LEU A 389 5.77 5.54 25.19
N GLY A 390 4.48 5.81 25.38
CA GLY A 390 3.66 6.57 24.44
C GLY A 390 3.07 7.87 25.01
N ASP A 391 3.67 8.40 26.08
CA ASP A 391 3.17 9.59 26.79
C ASP A 391 3.37 10.89 26.01
N HIS A 392 4.23 10.89 24.99
CA HIS A 392 4.43 12.07 24.16
C HIS A 392 3.13 12.43 23.39
N HIS A 393 2.60 13.62 23.66
CA HIS A 393 1.26 14.04 23.20
C HIS A 393 1.10 14.14 21.65
N ARG A 394 2.21 14.20 20.91
CA ARG A 394 2.23 14.17 19.43
C ARG A 394 2.40 12.77 18.84
N LEU A 395 2.69 11.75 19.64
CA LEU A 395 2.80 10.38 19.13
C LEU A 395 1.48 9.97 18.46
N GLY A 396 1.58 9.34 17.29
CA GLY A 396 0.44 8.98 16.45
C GLY A 396 -0.19 10.14 15.68
N ARG A 397 0.23 11.39 15.86
CA ARG A 397 -0.22 12.54 15.04
C ARG A 397 0.73 12.77 13.87
N ASN A 398 0.49 13.78 13.05
CA ASN A 398 1.36 14.15 11.93
C ASN A 398 1.44 13.05 10.85
N LEU A 399 0.37 12.25 10.71
CA LEU A 399 0.34 11.20 9.71
C LEU A 399 0.14 11.83 8.33
N ALA A 400 1.17 11.73 7.49
CA ALA A 400 1.05 11.97 6.06
C ALA A 400 0.77 10.65 5.34
N LEU A 401 -0.12 10.68 4.35
CA LEU A 401 -0.49 9.50 3.56
C LEU A 401 0.03 9.55 2.13
N HIS A 402 0.31 10.75 1.60
CA HIS A 402 0.58 10.99 0.19
C HIS A 402 -0.58 10.47 -0.69
N PRO A 403 -1.80 11.01 -0.54
CA PRO A 403 -3.00 10.47 -1.18
C PRO A 403 -2.91 10.57 -2.71
N ALA A 404 -3.45 9.55 -3.36
CA ALA A 404 -3.44 9.38 -4.80
C ALA A 404 -4.87 9.42 -5.37
N THR A 405 -5.03 10.16 -6.47
CA THR A 405 -6.19 10.08 -7.36
C THR A 405 -5.81 9.37 -8.65
N MET A 406 -6.79 8.80 -9.36
CA MET A 406 -6.58 8.12 -10.63
C MET A 406 -7.70 8.45 -11.60
N LEU A 407 -7.35 8.67 -12.86
CA LEU A 407 -8.28 8.72 -13.98
C LEU A 407 -7.89 7.62 -14.97
N ALA A 408 -8.87 7.12 -15.68
CA ALA A 408 -8.67 6.10 -16.71
C ALA A 408 -9.20 6.59 -18.05
N GLY A 409 -8.48 6.33 -19.14
CA GLY A 409 -8.91 6.65 -20.50
C GLY A 409 -9.29 5.38 -21.25
N ARG A 410 -10.44 5.39 -21.92
CA ARG A 410 -10.79 4.35 -22.90
C ARG A 410 -10.27 4.75 -24.28
N PHE A 411 -9.63 3.81 -24.95
CA PHE A 411 -9.11 3.92 -26.30
C PHE A 411 -9.93 3.05 -27.25
N ASP A 412 -9.79 3.29 -28.55
CA ASP A 412 -10.40 2.44 -29.57
C ASP A 412 -9.56 1.19 -29.84
N ASP A 413 -8.23 1.32 -29.69
CA ASP A 413 -7.27 0.22 -29.77
C ASP A 413 -7.04 -0.48 -28.42
N ASP A 414 -6.49 -1.69 -28.49
CA ASP A 414 -6.08 -2.46 -27.33
C ASP A 414 -4.85 -1.86 -26.63
N VAL A 415 -4.97 -1.63 -25.32
CA VAL A 415 -3.93 -1.12 -24.44
C VAL A 415 -3.29 -2.22 -23.60
N TYR A 416 -4.11 -3.09 -23.01
CA TYR A 416 -3.73 -4.09 -22.00
C TYR A 416 -2.79 -3.49 -20.94
N ALA A 417 -3.28 -2.57 -20.10
CA ALA A 417 -2.42 -1.80 -19.20
C ALA A 417 -1.55 -2.67 -18.25
N TRP A 418 -1.96 -3.91 -17.98
CA TRP A 418 -1.23 -4.89 -17.16
C TRP A 418 -0.16 -5.69 -17.93
N ARG A 419 -0.05 -5.56 -19.26
CA ARG A 419 1.03 -6.15 -20.06
C ARG A 419 2.21 -5.19 -20.10
N GLY A 420 2.98 -5.20 -19.02
CA GLY A 420 4.12 -4.32 -18.82
C GLY A 420 4.44 -4.10 -17.36
N VAL A 421 5.11 -2.99 -17.08
CA VAL A 421 5.49 -2.62 -15.73
C VAL A 421 4.33 -1.92 -15.02
N LEU A 422 4.06 -2.32 -13.76
CA LEU A 422 2.95 -1.79 -12.95
C LEU A 422 2.98 -0.27 -12.82
N GLN A 423 4.13 0.31 -12.43
CA GLN A 423 4.38 1.75 -12.43
C GLN A 423 5.61 2.02 -13.28
N SER A 424 5.42 2.56 -14.48
CA SER A 424 6.43 2.46 -15.53
C SER A 424 7.05 3.79 -15.97
N ALA A 425 6.27 4.86 -15.98
CA ALA A 425 6.69 6.20 -16.39
C ALA A 425 6.05 7.26 -15.49
N ALA A 426 6.74 8.39 -15.30
CA ALA A 426 6.27 9.50 -14.46
C ALA A 426 6.42 10.86 -15.16
N VAL A 427 5.52 11.78 -14.85
CA VAL A 427 5.59 13.20 -15.23
C VAL A 427 5.94 14.02 -13.99
N HIS A 428 7.04 14.78 -14.09
CA HIS A 428 7.61 15.62 -13.03
C HIS A 428 7.28 17.12 -13.18
N GLU A 429 6.52 17.47 -14.22
CA GLU A 429 6.18 18.86 -14.56
C GLU A 429 5.59 19.64 -13.38
N PHE A 430 4.68 19.02 -12.62
CA PHE A 430 3.92 19.66 -11.54
C PHE A 430 4.47 19.37 -10.14
N HIS A 431 5.60 18.67 -10.04
CA HIS A 431 6.08 18.14 -8.77
C HIS A 431 6.57 19.26 -7.85
N GLU A 432 7.46 20.13 -8.34
CA GLU A 432 8.01 21.24 -7.55
C GLU A 432 7.01 22.40 -7.38
N SER A 433 6.20 22.67 -8.41
CA SER A 433 5.27 23.82 -8.43
C SER A 433 4.01 23.57 -7.59
N ASP A 434 3.44 22.37 -7.69
CA ASP A 434 2.12 22.06 -7.14
C ASP A 434 2.14 20.89 -6.14
N GLY A 435 3.29 20.21 -5.99
CA GLY A 435 3.39 19.00 -5.18
C GLY A 435 2.64 17.83 -5.79
N VAL A 436 2.59 17.73 -7.13
CA VAL A 436 1.86 16.70 -7.87
C VAL A 436 2.84 15.84 -8.68
N LEU A 437 2.87 14.53 -8.40
CA LEU A 437 3.64 13.56 -9.17
C LEU A 437 2.69 12.60 -9.88
N ILE A 438 2.72 12.60 -11.22
CA ILE A 438 1.85 11.77 -12.06
C ILE A 438 2.62 10.53 -12.52
N GLU A 439 1.98 9.37 -12.50
CA GLU A 439 2.55 8.09 -12.89
C GLU A 439 1.60 7.29 -13.77
N ALA A 440 2.14 6.59 -14.77
CA ALA A 440 1.43 5.54 -15.47
C ALA A 440 1.36 4.35 -14.52
N THR A 441 0.14 3.95 -14.16
CA THR A 441 -0.09 2.90 -13.16
C THR A 441 -1.05 1.85 -13.69
N ALA A 442 -0.80 0.60 -13.34
CA ALA A 442 -1.66 -0.53 -13.62
C ALA A 442 -1.83 -1.38 -12.36
N THR A 443 -2.65 -2.41 -12.46
CA THR A 443 -2.80 -3.44 -11.42
C THR A 443 -2.67 -4.80 -12.08
N PRO A 444 -2.45 -5.89 -11.30
CA PRO A 444 -2.68 -7.23 -11.83
C PRO A 444 -4.05 -7.29 -12.53
N PRO A 445 -4.17 -8.01 -13.64
CA PRO A 445 -5.39 -8.05 -14.43
C PRO A 445 -6.60 -8.47 -13.59
N GLY A 446 -7.73 -7.80 -13.81
CA GLY A 446 -8.97 -7.99 -13.08
C GLY A 446 -8.98 -7.45 -11.63
N MET A 447 -7.84 -7.34 -10.97
CA MET A 447 -7.77 -6.93 -9.55
C MET A 447 -7.94 -5.41 -9.33
N GLY A 448 -7.85 -4.60 -10.38
CA GLY A 448 -8.10 -3.15 -10.34
C GLY A 448 -9.52 -2.72 -10.74
N SER A 449 -10.41 -3.67 -11.06
CA SER A 449 -11.72 -3.38 -11.67
C SER A 449 -12.69 -2.59 -10.79
N MET A 450 -12.37 -2.38 -9.50
CA MET A 450 -13.16 -1.58 -8.58
C MET A 450 -13.33 -0.11 -8.99
N VAL A 451 -12.49 0.38 -9.91
CA VAL A 451 -12.60 1.74 -10.48
C VAL A 451 -13.72 1.88 -11.51
N PHE A 452 -14.23 0.78 -12.06
CA PHE A 452 -15.24 0.85 -13.12
C PHE A 452 -16.62 1.21 -12.55
N PRO A 453 -17.37 2.08 -13.24
CA PRO A 453 -18.63 2.59 -12.72
C PRO A 453 -19.80 1.66 -12.96
N GLY A 454 -20.92 2.02 -12.35
CA GLY A 454 -22.20 1.35 -12.55
C GLY A 454 -22.29 -0.02 -11.89
N TYR A 455 -23.40 -0.69 -12.22
CA TYR A 455 -23.75 -2.03 -11.78
C TYR A 455 -24.43 -2.77 -12.94
N GLY A 456 -24.39 -4.10 -12.94
CA GLY A 456 -25.07 -4.89 -13.95
C GLY A 456 -24.42 -4.78 -15.33
N VAL A 457 -25.24 -4.55 -16.36
CA VAL A 457 -24.81 -4.49 -17.77
C VAL A 457 -23.79 -3.38 -18.03
N GLU A 458 -23.93 -2.21 -17.38
CA GLU A 458 -22.97 -1.11 -17.53
C GLU A 458 -21.57 -1.53 -17.05
N LEU A 459 -21.50 -2.13 -15.86
CA LEU A 459 -20.25 -2.60 -15.26
C LEU A 459 -19.63 -3.73 -16.08
N LEU A 460 -20.43 -4.69 -16.57
CA LEU A 460 -19.95 -5.73 -17.49
C LEU A 460 -19.37 -5.13 -18.78
N GLY A 461 -20.04 -4.12 -19.35
CA GLY A 461 -19.52 -3.42 -20.52
C GLY A 461 -18.17 -2.75 -20.28
N TRP A 462 -17.90 -2.26 -19.07
CA TRP A 462 -16.58 -1.75 -18.69
C TRP A 462 -15.54 -2.85 -18.52
N LEU A 463 -15.91 -3.97 -17.90
CA LEU A 463 -15.03 -5.14 -17.76
C LEU A 463 -14.62 -5.70 -19.13
N ASP A 464 -15.55 -5.76 -20.09
CA ASP A 464 -15.28 -6.19 -21.46
C ASP A 464 -14.32 -5.24 -22.19
N ARG A 465 -14.38 -3.94 -21.88
CA ARG A 465 -13.51 -2.90 -22.45
C ARG A 465 -12.20 -2.72 -21.68
N ALA A 466 -12.00 -3.40 -20.54
CA ALA A 466 -10.78 -3.27 -19.74
C ALA A 466 -9.47 -3.43 -20.55
N PRO A 467 -9.38 -4.30 -21.58
CA PRO A 467 -8.22 -4.36 -22.47
C PRO A 467 -7.91 -3.06 -23.22
N ARG A 468 -8.84 -2.11 -23.34
CA ARG A 468 -8.70 -0.83 -24.05
C ARG A 468 -8.61 0.36 -23.11
N VAL A 469 -8.32 0.11 -21.83
CA VAL A 469 -8.23 1.16 -20.81
C VAL A 469 -6.77 1.38 -20.42
N ALA A 470 -6.34 2.64 -20.41
CA ALA A 470 -5.10 3.10 -19.78
C ALA A 470 -5.43 3.81 -18.46
N THR A 471 -4.55 3.74 -17.47
CA THR A 471 -4.77 4.39 -16.16
C THR A 471 -3.55 5.18 -15.77
N PHE A 472 -3.77 6.46 -15.46
CA PHE A 472 -2.76 7.36 -14.92
C PHE A 472 -3.21 7.80 -13.51
N GLY A 473 -2.27 7.72 -12.57
CA GLY A 473 -2.47 8.13 -11.19
C GLY A 473 -1.63 9.35 -10.88
N ALA A 474 -2.03 10.11 -9.87
CA ALA A 474 -1.24 11.20 -9.35
C ALA A 474 -1.30 11.22 -7.84
N MET A 475 -0.13 11.28 -7.20
CA MET A 475 -0.05 11.53 -5.77
C MET A 475 0.15 13.02 -5.50
N VAL A 476 -0.41 13.49 -4.38
CA VAL A 476 -0.27 14.88 -3.94
C VAL A 476 0.44 14.98 -2.60
N ALA A 477 1.46 15.82 -2.52
CA ALA A 477 2.21 16.09 -1.30
C ALA A 477 1.30 16.68 -0.21
N ASP A 478 0.88 15.86 0.75
CA ASP A 478 -0.08 16.27 1.78
C ASP A 478 0.58 16.90 3.01
N GLN A 479 -0.21 17.69 3.74
CA GLN A 479 0.28 18.43 4.92
C GLN A 479 0.47 17.58 6.19
N GLY A 480 0.23 16.27 6.16
CA GLY A 480 0.40 15.42 7.34
C GLY A 480 -0.67 15.60 8.42
N VAL A 481 -1.93 15.82 8.01
CA VAL A 481 -3.04 16.13 8.93
C VAL A 481 -3.67 14.90 9.62
N GLY A 482 -3.23 13.69 9.27
CA GLY A 482 -3.79 12.46 9.80
C GLY A 482 -3.35 12.13 11.22
N SER A 483 -3.96 11.08 11.77
CA SER A 483 -3.52 10.46 13.02
C SER A 483 -3.80 8.96 13.08
N VAL A 484 -3.05 8.27 13.92
CA VAL A 484 -3.29 6.91 14.38
C VAL A 484 -3.70 6.99 15.84
N ARG A 485 -4.63 6.14 16.27
CA ARG A 485 -5.05 6.00 17.67
C ARG A 485 -5.27 4.54 18.01
N SER A 486 -5.13 4.19 19.28
CA SER A 486 -5.53 2.88 19.78
C SER A 486 -7.01 2.88 20.17
N VAL A 487 -7.79 1.97 19.57
CA VAL A 487 -9.19 1.72 19.97
C VAL A 487 -9.36 0.23 20.21
N ARG A 488 -9.64 -0.15 21.47
CA ARG A 488 -9.74 -1.56 21.89
C ARG A 488 -8.51 -2.40 21.51
N GLY A 489 -7.32 -1.78 21.49
CA GLY A 489 -6.07 -2.45 21.14
C GLY A 489 -5.74 -2.49 19.65
N GLU A 490 -6.64 -2.03 18.79
CA GLU A 490 -6.46 -1.97 17.33
C GLU A 490 -6.10 -0.56 16.85
N ALA A 491 -5.38 -0.49 15.74
CA ALA A 491 -5.03 0.78 15.10
C ALA A 491 -6.25 1.38 14.38
N LEU A 492 -6.69 2.55 14.84
CA LEU A 492 -7.64 3.40 14.14
C LEU A 492 -6.88 4.52 13.43
N VAL A 493 -6.87 4.47 12.10
CA VAL A 493 -6.27 5.53 11.27
C VAL A 493 -7.36 6.54 10.92
N ARG A 494 -7.10 7.83 11.17
CA ARG A 494 -7.96 8.95 10.77
C ARG A 494 -7.23 9.89 9.83
N TYR A 495 -7.89 10.30 8.76
CA TYR A 495 -7.34 11.21 7.77
C TYR A 495 -8.46 12.01 7.11
N ASP A 496 -8.47 13.32 7.32
CA ASP A 496 -9.37 14.24 6.66
C ASP A 496 -8.52 15.14 5.77
N ILE A 497 -8.68 15.06 4.46
CA ILE A 497 -7.78 15.76 3.53
C ILE A 497 -7.86 17.28 3.76
N ALA A 498 -6.71 17.95 3.78
CA ALA A 498 -6.65 19.39 3.97
C ALA A 498 -7.20 20.14 2.74
N ARG A 499 -7.82 21.31 2.96
CA ARG A 499 -8.34 22.15 1.86
C ARG A 499 -7.26 22.53 0.84
N ALA A 500 -6.03 22.75 1.29
CA ALA A 500 -4.90 23.04 0.40
C ALA A 500 -4.56 21.83 -0.50
N ASP A 501 -4.66 20.62 0.02
CA ASP A 501 -4.35 19.39 -0.73
C ASP A 501 -5.47 19.00 -1.70
N ILE A 502 -6.72 19.40 -1.41
CA ILE A 502 -7.85 19.32 -2.36
C ILE A 502 -7.55 20.13 -3.63
N ALA A 503 -6.94 21.31 -3.50
CA ALA A 503 -6.58 22.12 -4.67
C ALA A 503 -5.55 21.40 -5.56
N LYS A 504 -4.56 20.72 -4.96
CA LYS A 504 -3.57 19.90 -5.68
C LYS A 504 -4.23 18.73 -6.42
N LEU A 505 -5.24 18.09 -5.81
CA LEU A 505 -6.01 17.04 -6.49
C LEU A 505 -6.69 17.57 -7.76
N ARG A 506 -7.21 18.81 -7.76
CA ARG A 506 -7.82 19.39 -8.96
C ARG A 506 -6.79 19.58 -10.08
N VAL A 507 -5.62 20.12 -9.74
CA VAL A 507 -4.48 20.23 -10.68
C VAL A 507 -4.11 18.87 -11.25
N ALA A 508 -3.99 17.86 -10.38
CA ALA A 508 -3.67 16.49 -10.76
C ALA A 508 -4.69 15.88 -11.73
N MET A 509 -5.98 16.02 -11.44
CA MET A 509 -7.04 15.49 -12.31
C MET A 509 -7.06 16.16 -13.68
N GLU A 510 -6.91 17.50 -13.73
CA GLU A 510 -6.84 18.22 -15.00
C GLU A 510 -5.60 17.81 -15.80
N ALA A 511 -4.45 17.67 -15.15
CA ALA A 511 -3.21 17.27 -15.80
C ALA A 511 -3.28 15.83 -16.34
N ILE A 512 -3.83 14.89 -15.57
CA ILE A 512 -4.06 13.52 -16.05
C ILE A 512 -5.03 13.52 -17.23
N GLY A 513 -6.13 14.28 -17.15
CA GLY A 513 -7.09 14.36 -18.24
C GLY A 513 -6.48 14.87 -19.54
N ARG A 514 -5.63 15.90 -19.46
CA ARG A 514 -4.85 16.40 -20.60
C ARG A 514 -3.98 15.30 -21.21
N LEU A 515 -3.24 14.56 -20.39
CA LEU A 515 -2.42 13.44 -20.85
C LEU A 515 -3.25 12.36 -21.54
N LEU A 516 -4.40 11.98 -20.98
CA LEU A 516 -5.26 10.94 -21.55
C LEU A 516 -5.86 11.36 -22.89
N PHE A 517 -6.38 12.59 -22.99
CA PHE A 517 -6.93 13.10 -24.25
C PHE A 517 -5.84 13.29 -25.31
N GLU A 518 -4.67 13.80 -24.93
CA GLU A 518 -3.53 13.92 -25.84
C GLU A 518 -3.04 12.55 -26.32
N ALA A 519 -3.06 11.53 -25.44
CA ALA A 519 -2.74 10.15 -25.82
C ALA A 519 -3.76 9.53 -26.78
N GLY A 520 -4.92 10.16 -27.00
CA GLY A 520 -5.99 9.69 -27.89
C GLY A 520 -7.13 8.94 -27.19
N ALA A 521 -7.35 9.16 -25.88
CA ALA A 521 -8.51 8.58 -25.21
C ALA A 521 -9.82 9.16 -25.78
N ALA A 522 -10.75 8.28 -26.15
CA ALA A 522 -12.07 8.65 -26.66
C ALA A 522 -13.03 9.07 -25.55
N GLU A 523 -12.85 8.53 -24.34
CA GLU A 523 -13.53 8.98 -23.12
C GLU A 523 -12.65 8.77 -21.90
N VAL A 524 -12.82 9.59 -20.87
CA VAL A 524 -12.09 9.54 -19.60
C VAL A 524 -13.05 9.26 -18.45
N LEU A 525 -12.77 8.24 -17.67
CA LEU A 525 -13.42 7.93 -16.41
C LEU A 525 -12.82 8.82 -15.32
N THR A 526 -13.67 9.64 -14.69
CA THR A 526 -13.22 10.65 -13.72
C THR A 526 -13.34 10.19 -12.27
N GLY A 527 -14.23 9.22 -12.00
CA GLY A 527 -14.62 8.83 -10.66
C GLY A 527 -15.46 9.88 -9.91
N LEU A 528 -15.81 11.01 -10.53
CA LEU A 528 -16.57 12.09 -9.91
C LEU A 528 -18.07 11.80 -9.94
N PRO A 529 -18.79 12.02 -8.82
CA PRO A 529 -20.25 11.94 -8.79
C PRO A 529 -20.90 12.82 -9.86
N GLY A 530 -21.85 12.27 -10.61
CA GLY A 530 -22.60 13.00 -11.64
C GLY A 530 -21.82 13.35 -12.91
N ALA A 531 -20.53 12.99 -13.00
CA ALA A 531 -19.68 13.20 -14.17
C ALA A 531 -18.73 12.01 -14.39
N THR A 532 -19.27 10.79 -14.22
CA THR A 532 -18.52 9.53 -14.22
C THR A 532 -17.59 9.38 -15.41
N THR A 533 -18.05 9.75 -16.60
CA THR A 533 -17.24 9.85 -17.82
C THR A 533 -17.38 11.22 -18.45
N VAL A 534 -16.32 11.61 -19.17
CA VAL A 534 -16.25 12.84 -19.97
C VAL A 534 -15.54 12.54 -21.29
N THR A 535 -15.90 13.27 -22.34
CA THR A 535 -15.38 13.04 -23.70
C THR A 535 -14.47 14.15 -24.20
N SER A 536 -14.30 15.21 -23.40
CA SER A 536 -13.39 16.31 -23.72
C SER A 536 -12.79 16.95 -22.47
N LEU A 537 -11.67 17.66 -22.66
CA LEU A 537 -11.02 18.39 -21.57
C LEU A 537 -11.91 19.49 -20.97
N PRO A 538 -12.67 20.31 -21.74
CA PRO A 538 -13.59 21.28 -21.15
C PRO A 538 -14.68 20.64 -20.27
N GLU A 539 -15.20 19.47 -20.64
CA GLU A 539 -16.14 18.71 -19.81
C GLU A 539 -15.50 18.26 -18.50
N LEU A 540 -14.26 17.75 -18.56
CA LEU A 540 -13.50 17.38 -17.37
C LEU A 540 -13.30 18.57 -16.43
N GLN A 541 -12.87 19.72 -16.97
CA GLN A 541 -12.64 20.92 -16.17
C GLN A 541 -13.93 21.41 -15.48
N GLU A 542 -15.06 21.32 -16.18
CA GLU A 542 -16.35 21.62 -15.57
C GLU A 542 -16.73 20.60 -14.48
N ALA A 543 -16.50 19.30 -14.72
CA ALA A 543 -16.76 18.27 -13.73
C ALA A 543 -15.92 18.48 -12.45
N VAL A 544 -14.62 18.76 -12.59
CA VAL A 544 -13.71 19.02 -11.46
C VAL A 544 -14.10 20.29 -10.70
N ARG A 545 -14.55 21.34 -11.42
CA ARG A 545 -15.01 22.59 -10.81
C ARG A 545 -16.28 22.42 -9.98
N ARG A 546 -17.26 21.66 -10.48
CA ARG A 546 -18.56 21.44 -9.84
C ARG A 546 -18.52 20.48 -8.66
N ASN A 547 -17.52 19.60 -8.61
CA ASN A 547 -17.40 18.59 -7.58
C ASN A 547 -16.40 18.98 -6.48
N ASP A 548 -16.61 18.41 -5.30
CA ASP A 548 -15.64 18.43 -4.21
C ASP A 548 -14.76 17.17 -4.31
N PRO A 549 -13.44 17.29 -4.54
CA PRO A 549 -12.53 16.14 -4.55
C PRO A 549 -12.52 15.32 -3.25
N ALA A 550 -13.05 15.85 -2.14
CA ALA A 550 -13.31 15.04 -0.94
C ALA A 550 -14.37 13.93 -1.13
N SER A 551 -15.06 13.92 -2.29
CA SER A 551 -15.95 12.83 -2.72
C SER A 551 -15.26 11.72 -3.51
N LEU A 552 -13.97 11.89 -3.86
CA LEU A 552 -13.22 10.89 -4.62
C LEU A 552 -12.85 9.69 -3.76
N HIS A 553 -12.77 8.52 -4.40
CA HIS A 553 -12.10 7.36 -3.82
C HIS A 553 -10.58 7.56 -3.95
N LEU A 554 -9.91 7.86 -2.85
CA LEU A 554 -8.47 7.98 -2.82
C LEU A 554 -7.82 6.68 -2.33
N ALA A 555 -6.64 6.39 -2.87
CA ALA A 555 -5.76 5.37 -2.34
C ALA A 555 -4.51 6.04 -1.78
N ALA A 556 -3.86 5.44 -0.80
CA ALA A 556 -2.56 5.93 -0.34
C ALA A 556 -1.66 4.78 0.06
N PHE A 557 -0.37 4.92 -0.23
CA PHE A 557 0.60 3.84 -0.08
C PHE A 557 1.75 4.22 0.85
N HIS A 558 1.77 5.47 1.35
CA HIS A 558 2.95 6.09 1.97
C HIS A 558 2.66 6.67 3.38
N PRO A 559 2.08 5.89 4.31
CA PRO A 559 1.87 6.37 5.68
C PRO A 559 3.22 6.68 6.35
N THR A 560 3.39 7.91 6.85
CA THR A 560 4.63 8.43 7.46
C THR A 560 4.34 9.37 8.65
N GLY A 561 5.35 9.65 9.48
CA GLY A 561 5.36 10.81 10.41
C GLY A 561 4.71 10.67 11.78
N THR A 562 4.20 9.49 12.13
CA THR A 562 3.51 9.24 13.40
C THR A 562 4.40 9.19 14.64
N ALA A 563 5.71 9.13 14.47
CA ALA A 563 6.70 9.26 15.53
C ALA A 563 7.84 10.16 15.04
N ALA A 564 7.47 11.34 14.54
CA ALA A 564 8.38 12.29 13.90
C ALA A 564 9.66 12.53 14.71
N ALA A 565 10.81 12.50 14.03
CA ALA A 565 12.11 12.83 14.58
C ALA A 565 12.44 14.30 14.35
N GLY A 566 13.09 14.93 15.33
CA GLY A 566 13.48 16.33 15.25
C GLY A 566 13.94 16.91 16.58
N ALA A 567 14.49 18.12 16.53
CA ALA A 567 15.17 18.76 17.65
C ALA A 567 14.22 19.20 18.76
N ASP A 568 13.03 19.71 18.39
CA ASP A 568 12.06 20.23 19.34
C ASP A 568 11.29 19.09 20.05
N PRO A 569 11.50 18.90 21.37
CA PRO A 569 10.85 17.85 22.15
C PRO A 569 9.36 18.08 22.41
N GLN A 570 8.79 19.23 22.01
CA GLN A 570 7.34 19.45 22.09
C GLN A 570 6.61 18.88 20.87
N ILE A 571 7.24 18.88 19.69
CA ILE A 571 6.62 18.42 18.45
C ILE A 571 7.08 17.03 18.02
N CYS A 572 8.31 16.63 18.38
CA CYS A 572 8.96 15.40 17.94
C CYS A 572 9.16 14.39 19.10
N PRO A 573 8.40 13.27 19.13
CA PRO A 573 8.61 12.20 20.12
C PRO A 573 9.96 11.50 20.01
N VAL A 574 10.60 11.56 18.84
CA VAL A 574 11.91 11.00 18.56
C VAL A 574 12.90 12.15 18.42
N ASP A 575 14.11 12.01 18.95
CA ASP A 575 15.16 13.02 18.83
C ASP A 575 15.80 13.03 17.43
N PRO A 576 16.66 14.02 17.09
CA PRO A 576 17.29 14.10 15.77
C PRO A 576 18.18 12.91 15.41
N THR A 577 18.60 12.09 16.39
CA THR A 577 19.47 10.93 16.16
C THR A 577 18.70 9.65 15.89
N GLY A 578 17.38 9.66 16.15
CA GLY A 578 16.51 8.49 16.05
C GLY A 578 16.18 7.84 17.40
N ARG A 579 16.58 8.43 18.54
CA ARG A 579 16.25 7.88 19.86
C ARG A 579 14.85 8.29 20.27
N LEU A 580 14.09 7.34 20.83
CA LEU A 580 12.82 7.64 21.45
C LEU A 580 13.05 8.43 22.73
N ARG A 581 12.35 9.57 22.90
CA ARG A 581 12.48 10.38 24.11
C ARG A 581 11.80 9.70 25.30
N GLY A 582 12.41 9.83 26.48
CA GLY A 582 11.86 9.33 27.74
C GLY A 582 12.23 7.88 28.09
N VAL A 583 13.06 7.22 27.28
CA VAL A 583 13.57 5.87 27.57
C VAL A 583 14.96 5.66 26.95
N ASP A 584 15.86 5.05 27.72
CA ASP A 584 17.18 4.65 27.25
C ASP A 584 17.11 3.34 26.46
N GLY A 585 17.82 3.30 25.33
CA GLY A 585 18.02 2.10 24.52
C GLY A 585 16.91 1.80 23.51
N VAL A 586 15.91 2.68 23.32
CA VAL A 586 14.89 2.52 22.28
C VAL A 586 15.12 3.52 21.15
N TRP A 587 15.20 3.01 19.93
CA TRP A 587 15.40 3.78 18.70
C TRP A 587 14.26 3.52 17.72
N VAL A 588 14.02 4.45 16.79
CA VAL A 588 13.00 4.31 15.75
C VAL A 588 13.65 4.50 14.38
N ALA A 589 13.46 3.53 13.48
CA ALA A 589 14.11 3.51 12.17
C ALA A 589 13.13 3.03 11.09
N ASP A 590 11.98 3.68 10.96
CA ASP A 590 10.98 3.41 9.91
C ASP A 590 10.27 4.68 9.43
N ALA A 591 9.22 4.51 8.61
CA ALA A 591 8.41 5.59 8.05
C ALA A 591 7.85 6.59 9.07
N SER A 592 7.68 6.20 10.34
CA SER A 592 7.14 7.05 11.39
C SER A 592 8.03 8.24 11.72
N ILE A 593 9.35 8.16 11.47
CA ILE A 593 10.29 9.23 11.85
C ILE A 593 10.32 10.41 10.89
N LEU A 594 9.82 10.25 9.65
CA LEU A 594 9.80 11.33 8.67
C LEU A 594 8.89 12.47 9.16
N PRO A 595 9.42 13.68 9.40
CA PRO A 595 8.64 14.72 10.08
C PRO A 595 7.58 15.41 9.20
N SER A 596 7.61 15.18 7.89
CA SER A 596 6.55 15.59 6.94
C SER A 596 6.53 14.66 5.72
N CYS A 597 5.55 14.83 4.83
CA CYS A 597 5.44 14.07 3.59
C CYS A 597 6.75 14.12 2.79
N ALA A 598 7.15 12.97 2.22
CA ALA A 598 8.35 12.84 1.40
C ALA A 598 8.16 13.36 -0.03
N GLU A 599 6.91 13.63 -0.45
CA GLU A 599 6.49 14.08 -1.79
C GLU A 599 6.80 13.10 -2.93
N VAL A 600 7.47 12.00 -2.63
CA VAL A 600 7.73 10.86 -3.50
C VAL A 600 7.43 9.54 -2.78
N ASN A 601 7.60 8.40 -3.45
CA ASN A 601 7.52 7.09 -2.80
C ASN A 601 8.63 6.99 -1.73
N PRO A 602 8.30 6.79 -0.45
CA PRO A 602 9.22 7.05 0.64
C PRO A 602 10.21 5.92 0.91
N GLN A 603 10.19 4.81 0.15
CA GLN A 603 11.07 3.66 0.42
C GLN A 603 12.54 4.07 0.53
N VAL A 604 13.02 4.86 -0.43
CA VAL A 604 14.42 5.30 -0.48
C VAL A 604 14.74 6.20 0.71
N SER A 605 13.89 7.19 1.01
CA SER A 605 14.06 8.09 2.16
C SER A 605 14.03 7.35 3.50
N ILE A 606 13.13 6.38 3.68
CA ILE A 606 13.03 5.55 4.88
C ILE A 606 14.32 4.75 5.08
N MET A 607 14.80 4.11 4.01
CA MET A 607 16.01 3.30 4.07
C MET A 607 17.25 4.14 4.36
N ALA A 608 17.37 5.33 3.76
CA ALA A 608 18.50 6.23 3.99
C ALA A 608 18.53 6.77 5.42
N LEU A 609 17.41 7.24 5.96
CA LEU A 609 17.33 7.67 7.36
C LEU A 609 17.57 6.51 8.33
N ALA A 610 17.12 5.30 8.00
CA ALA A 610 17.38 4.12 8.83
C ALA A 610 18.87 3.73 8.85
N LEU A 611 19.61 3.92 7.75
CA LEU A 611 21.07 3.78 7.76
C LEU A 611 21.72 4.78 8.70
N ALA A 612 21.32 6.05 8.62
CA ALA A 612 21.85 7.10 9.49
C ALA A 612 21.56 6.84 10.98
N VAL A 613 20.36 6.36 11.32
CA VAL A 613 20.02 5.92 12.68
C VAL A 613 20.89 4.74 13.12
N ALA A 614 21.07 3.75 12.25
CA ALA A 614 21.87 2.57 12.55
C ALA A 614 23.36 2.88 12.75
N ASP A 615 23.91 3.86 12.02
CA ASP A 615 25.27 4.35 12.22
C ASP A 615 25.45 4.97 13.61
N ASN A 616 24.47 5.74 14.09
CA ASN A 616 24.47 6.30 15.45
C ASN A 616 24.45 5.20 16.52
N ILE A 617 23.72 4.11 16.29
CA ILE A 617 23.69 2.96 17.19
C ILE A 617 25.03 2.22 17.15
N ALA A 618 25.54 1.90 15.95
CA ALA A 618 26.79 1.18 15.76
C ALA A 618 27.98 1.91 16.40
N GLY A 619 28.00 3.25 16.35
CA GLY A 619 29.01 4.07 17.00
C GLY A 619 29.07 3.91 18.53
N ALA A 620 28.02 3.40 19.17
CA ALA A 620 28.02 3.10 20.61
C ALA A 620 28.59 1.71 20.97
N TYR A 621 28.82 0.85 19.97
CA TYR A 621 29.40 -0.50 20.12
C TYR A 621 30.85 -0.59 19.60
N ARG A 622 31.37 0.49 19.00
CA ARG A 622 32.78 0.65 18.63
C ARG A 622 33.51 1.37 19.77
#